data_AF-A0A351TX72-F1
#
_entry.id   AF-A0A351TX72-F1
#
_cell.length_a   1.000
_cell.length_b   1.000
_cell.length_c   1.000
_cell.angle_alpha   90.00
_cell.angle_beta   90.00
_cell.angle_gamma   90.00
#
_symmetry.space_group_name_H-M   'P 1'
#
loop_
_entity.id
_entity.type
_entity.pdbx_description
1 polymer ?
#
loop_
_entity_poly.entity_id
_entity_poly.type
_entity_poly.pdbx_seq_one_letter_code
_entity_poly.pdbx_strand_id
1 'polypeptide(L)'
;MSGENGLRWGIHFVNPVSGTHYYQLFSTASDFSAGQIQEMIYLDERVNFSQPSSGNTLDVVFLKNTGKVAADVSVAVFLTSDTANIRTITVSREGRISE
;
A
#
# COMPACT_ATOMS: atom_id res chain seq x y z
N MET A 1 12.85 6.08 -20.99
CA MET A 1 12.92 5.43 -19.66
C MET A 1 11.50 5.39 -19.12
N SER A 2 11.04 4.26 -18.58
CA SER A 2 9.70 4.14 -18.00
C SER A 2 9.77 3.97 -16.49
N GLY A 3 8.82 4.58 -15.79
CA GLY A 3 8.86 4.96 -14.37
C GLY A 3 9.32 6.43 -14.24
N GLU A 4 8.60 7.26 -13.48
CA GLU A 4 9.02 8.65 -13.23
C GLU A 4 10.41 8.65 -12.58
N ASN A 5 11.31 9.47 -13.11
CA ASN A 5 12.75 9.51 -12.77
C ASN A 5 13.51 8.18 -12.97
N GLY A 6 12.96 7.24 -13.75
CA GLY A 6 13.58 5.94 -14.01
C GLY A 6 13.51 4.96 -12.82
N LEU A 7 12.73 5.30 -11.80
CA LEU A 7 12.54 4.53 -10.57
C LEU A 7 11.28 3.67 -10.63
N ARG A 8 11.24 2.66 -9.77
CA ARG A 8 10.00 1.98 -9.38
C ARG A 8 9.24 2.89 -8.42
N TRP A 9 7.93 2.73 -8.40
CA TRP A 9 7.06 3.43 -7.47
C TRP A 9 6.26 2.42 -6.68
N GLY A 10 5.93 2.75 -5.44
CA GLY A 10 5.20 1.85 -4.58
C GLY A 10 4.49 2.55 -3.44
N ILE A 11 3.65 1.76 -2.78
CA ILE A 11 2.89 2.17 -1.60
C ILE A 11 3.26 1.24 -0.45
N HIS A 12 3.60 1.82 0.70
CA HIS A 12 3.88 1.11 1.94
C HIS A 12 2.74 1.38 2.92
N PHE A 13 1.95 0.36 3.22
CA PHE A 13 0.85 0.42 4.17
C PHE A 13 1.35 0.00 5.56
N VAL A 14 1.01 0.78 6.58
CA VAL A 14 1.45 0.53 7.96
C VAL A 14 0.25 0.46 8.90
N ASN A 15 0.06 -0.72 9.49
CA ASN A 15 -0.93 -0.95 10.53
C ASN A 15 -0.21 -1.15 11.87
N PRO A 16 0.22 -0.08 12.56
CA PRO A 16 0.88 -0.23 13.85
C PRO A 16 -0.05 -0.82 14.91
N VAL A 17 0.53 -1.43 15.96
CA VAL A 17 -0.24 -1.95 17.11
C VAL A 17 -0.94 -0.81 17.87
N SER A 18 -0.34 0.38 17.88
CA SER A 18 -0.88 1.58 18.49
C SER A 18 -0.49 2.83 17.68
N GLY A 19 -1.30 3.87 17.80
CA GLY A 19 -1.13 5.11 17.03
C GLY A 19 -1.89 5.09 15.71
N THR A 20 -1.66 6.10 14.90
CA THR A 20 -2.43 6.33 13.66
C THR A 20 -1.93 5.43 12.54
N HIS A 21 -2.86 4.75 11.88
CA HIS A 21 -2.57 3.99 10.65
C HIS A 21 -2.26 4.94 9.50
N TYR A 22 -1.38 4.54 8.59
CA TYR A 22 -1.00 5.39 7.46
C TYR A 22 -0.55 4.56 6.26
N TYR A 23 -0.41 5.22 5.12
CA TYR A 23 0.32 4.70 3.99
C TYR A 23 1.28 5.75 3.44
N GLN A 24 2.34 5.28 2.79
CA GLN A 24 3.39 6.14 2.22
C GLN A 24 3.53 5.85 0.73
N LEU A 25 3.57 6.91 -0.07
CA LEU A 25 4.04 6.85 -1.44
C LEU A 25 5.57 6.92 -1.42
N PHE A 26 6.23 6.02 -2.13
CA PHE A 26 7.69 6.02 -2.23
C PHE A 26 8.17 5.70 -3.65
N SER A 27 9.38 6.15 -3.94
CA SER A 27 10.13 5.75 -5.14
C SER A 27 11.33 4.89 -4.72
N THR A 28 11.73 3.93 -5.56
CA THR A 28 12.84 3.01 -5.23
C THR A 28 13.53 2.45 -6.47
N ALA A 29 14.79 2.02 -6.31
CA ALA A 29 15.47 1.19 -7.30
C ALA A 29 15.04 -0.28 -7.23
N SER A 30 14.68 -0.79 -6.04
CA SER A 30 14.36 -2.20 -5.80
C SER A 30 13.03 -2.41 -5.06
N ASP A 31 12.99 -2.02 -3.78
CA ASP A 31 11.95 -2.29 -2.78
C ASP A 31 11.84 -1.13 -1.77
N PHE A 32 10.93 -1.23 -0.81
CA PHE A 32 10.70 -0.15 0.16
C PHE A 32 11.92 0.21 1.01
N SER A 33 12.76 -0.77 1.40
CA SER A 33 13.89 -0.53 2.30
C SER A 33 14.98 0.36 1.70
N ALA A 34 15.14 0.30 0.38
CA ALA A 34 16.02 1.18 -0.40
C ALA A 34 15.28 2.41 -0.96
N GLY A 35 14.02 2.60 -0.59
CA GLY A 35 13.15 3.62 -1.14
C GLY A 35 13.35 4.99 -0.51
N GLN A 36 12.79 6.00 -1.17
CA GLN A 36 12.66 7.36 -0.68
C GLN A 36 11.19 7.71 -0.58
N ILE A 37 10.73 8.04 0.63
CA ILE A 37 9.35 8.47 0.89
C ILE A 37 9.12 9.80 0.17
N GLN A 38 8.06 9.85 -0.63
CA GLN A 38 7.63 11.04 -1.35
C GLN A 38 6.46 11.72 -0.63
N GLU A 39 5.57 10.91 -0.07
CA GLU A 39 4.39 11.38 0.64
C GLU A 39 3.99 10.40 1.73
N MET A 40 3.39 10.91 2.81
CA MET A 40 2.85 10.12 3.91
C MET A 40 1.44 10.61 4.22
N ILE A 41 0.48 9.69 4.19
CA ILE A 41 -0.94 9.98 4.34
C ILE A 41 -1.49 9.15 5.49
N TYR A 42 -1.98 9.84 6.52
CA TYR A 42 -2.63 9.23 7.67
C TYR A 42 -4.08 8.90 7.34
N LEU A 43 -4.54 7.74 7.82
CA LEU A 43 -5.95 7.37 7.74
C LEU A 43 -6.76 8.22 8.71
N ASP A 44 -8.02 8.46 8.35
CA ASP A 44 -9.01 8.98 9.28
C ASP A 44 -9.15 8.02 10.47
N GLU A 45 -9.35 8.54 11.68
CA GLU A 45 -9.47 7.75 12.92
C GLU A 45 -10.62 6.72 12.88
N ARG A 46 -11.54 6.86 11.93
CA ARG A 46 -12.66 5.94 11.72
C ARG A 46 -12.32 4.78 10.79
N VAL A 47 -11.15 4.76 10.15
CA VAL A 47 -10.77 3.74 9.16
C VAL A 47 -9.55 2.96 9.66
N ASN A 48 -9.70 1.64 9.73
CA ASN A 48 -8.62 0.73 10.11
C ASN A 48 -8.32 -0.27 8.99
N PHE A 49 -7.10 -0.79 8.98
CA PHE A 49 -6.73 -1.93 8.13
C PHE A 49 -7.16 -3.25 8.77
N SER A 50 -7.81 -4.11 8.00
CA SER A 50 -7.86 -5.56 8.26
C SER A 50 -6.69 -6.27 7.59
N GLN A 51 -6.19 -5.74 6.46
CA GLN A 51 -4.97 -6.18 5.78
C GLN A 51 -4.17 -4.94 5.34
N PRO A 52 -2.90 -4.78 5.77
CA PRO A 52 -2.14 -5.68 6.63
C PRO A 52 -2.75 -5.82 8.03
N SER A 53 -2.53 -6.96 8.68
CA SER A 53 -2.96 -7.18 10.06
C SER A 53 -2.19 -6.30 11.05
N SER A 54 -2.72 -6.13 12.26
CA SER A 54 -2.13 -5.25 13.27
C SER A 54 -0.68 -5.63 13.60
N GLY A 55 0.18 -4.61 13.69
CA GLY A 55 1.62 -4.74 13.88
C GLY A 55 2.41 -5.00 12.59
N ASN A 56 1.75 -5.15 11.44
CA ASN A 56 2.40 -5.47 10.18
C ASN A 56 2.30 -4.34 9.15
N THR A 57 3.12 -4.50 8.12
CA THR A 57 3.14 -3.63 6.95
C THR A 57 2.89 -4.43 5.68
N LEU A 58 2.56 -3.74 4.60
CA LEU A 58 2.38 -4.36 3.28
C LEU A 58 2.89 -3.41 2.20
N ASP A 59 3.70 -3.93 1.29
CA ASP A 59 4.26 -3.19 0.18
C ASP A 59 3.59 -3.58 -1.14
N VAL A 60 3.23 -2.57 -1.93
CA VAL A 60 2.88 -2.74 -3.35
C VAL A 60 3.93 -2.03 -4.17
N VAL A 61 4.79 -2.77 -4.86
CA VAL A 61 5.89 -2.21 -5.67
C VAL A 61 5.64 -2.48 -7.15
N PHE A 62 5.45 -1.40 -7.91
CA PHE A 62 5.21 -1.44 -9.34
C PHE A 62 6.53 -1.45 -10.12
N LEU A 63 6.65 -2.39 -11.06
CA LEU A 63 7.78 -2.49 -11.97
C LEU A 63 7.79 -1.27 -12.90
N LYS A 64 8.90 -0.54 -12.90
CA LYS A 64 9.08 0.74 -13.60
C LYS A 64 8.61 0.75 -15.07
N ASN A 65 8.79 -0.35 -15.81
CA ASN A 65 8.48 -0.39 -17.24
C ASN A 65 7.07 -0.89 -17.57
N THR A 66 6.48 -1.69 -16.70
CA THR A 66 5.27 -2.45 -17.03
C THR A 66 4.09 -2.08 -16.14
N GLY A 67 4.33 -1.39 -15.02
CA GLY A 67 3.32 -1.16 -14.00
C GLY A 67 2.82 -2.46 -13.35
N LYS A 68 3.49 -3.59 -13.56
CA LYS A 68 3.11 -4.87 -12.93
C LYS A 68 3.64 -4.95 -11.50
N VAL A 69 3.02 -5.78 -10.69
CA VAL A 69 3.51 -6.16 -9.35
C VAL A 69 3.93 -7.63 -9.36
N ALA A 70 4.65 -8.09 -8.34
CA ALA A 70 5.19 -9.46 -8.32
C ALA A 70 4.10 -10.55 -8.25
N ALA A 71 3.03 -10.27 -7.51
CA ALA A 71 1.85 -11.12 -7.33
C ALA A 71 0.64 -10.24 -7.02
N ASP A 72 -0.57 -10.80 -7.11
CA ASP A 72 -1.78 -10.10 -6.66
C ASP A 72 -1.63 -9.68 -5.19
N VAL A 73 -1.97 -8.43 -4.88
CA VAL A 73 -1.93 -7.89 -3.53
C VAL A 73 -3.30 -7.35 -3.16
N SER A 74 -3.77 -7.67 -1.95
CA SER A 74 -5.01 -7.14 -1.41
C SER A 74 -4.73 -6.34 -0.16
N VAL A 75 -5.30 -5.13 -0.12
CA VAL A 75 -5.34 -4.25 1.04
C VAL A 75 -6.79 -4.18 1.46
N ALA A 76 -7.08 -4.37 2.74
CA ALA A 76 -8.44 -4.41 3.22
C ALA A 76 -8.61 -3.47 4.39
N VAL A 77 -9.72 -2.73 4.38
CA VAL A 77 -10.05 -1.71 5.37
C VAL A 77 -11.47 -1.89 5.86
N PHE A 78 -11.76 -1.37 7.05
CA PHE A 78 -13.08 -1.35 7.64
C PHE A 78 -13.28 -0.09 8.48
N LEU A 79 -14.54 0.22 8.78
CA LEU A 79 -14.87 1.31 9.69
C LEU A 79 -14.78 0.83 11.13
N THR A 80 -14.19 1.63 12.03
CA THR A 80 -14.08 1.27 13.46
C THR A 80 -15.44 1.06 14.13
N SER A 81 -16.50 1.68 13.61
CA SER A 81 -17.89 1.50 14.05
C SER A 81 -18.59 0.26 13.47
N ASP A 82 -18.05 -0.36 12.42
CA ASP A 82 -18.61 -1.54 11.76
C ASP A 82 -17.49 -2.43 11.20
N THR A 83 -16.94 -3.27 12.08
CA THR A 83 -15.81 -4.15 11.75
C THR A 83 -16.20 -5.33 10.85
N ALA A 84 -17.50 -5.56 10.62
CA ALA A 84 -17.97 -6.61 9.72
C ALA A 84 -18.00 -6.14 8.26
N ASN A 85 -18.08 -4.82 8.02
CA ASN A 85 -18.10 -4.25 6.69
C ASN A 85 -16.67 -3.97 6.19
N ILE A 86 -16.07 -4.97 5.55
CA ILE A 86 -14.72 -4.90 5.00
C ILE A 86 -14.80 -4.51 3.52
N ARG A 87 -13.99 -3.52 3.13
CA ARG A 87 -13.71 -3.15 1.74
C ARG A 87 -12.31 -3.62 1.37
N THR A 88 -12.18 -4.27 0.21
CA THR A 88 -10.92 -4.86 -0.23
C THR A 88 -10.48 -4.22 -1.53
N ILE A 89 -9.37 -3.50 -1.48
CA ILE A 89 -8.68 -3.00 -2.66
C ILE A 89 -7.73 -4.09 -3.14
N THR A 90 -7.87 -4.51 -4.39
CA THR A 90 -7.00 -5.50 -5.02
C THR A 90 -6.16 -4.85 -6.11
N VAL A 91 -4.86 -5.09 -6.06
CA VAL A 91 -3.91 -4.79 -7.12
C VAL A 91 -3.52 -6.11 -7.76
N SER A 92 -4.00 -6.38 -8.97
CA SER A 92 -3.62 -7.60 -9.67
C SER A 92 -2.16 -7.54 -10.12
N ARG A 93 -1.57 -8.70 -10.42
CA ARG A 93 -0.21 -8.83 -10.95
C ARG A 93 0.03 -7.98 -12.19
N GLU A 94 -1.02 -7.71 -12.95
CA GLU A 94 -0.96 -6.89 -14.15
C GLU A 94 -1.02 -5.38 -13.85
N GLY A 95 -1.04 -4.98 -12.57
CA GLY A 95 -1.06 -3.59 -12.11
C GLY A 95 -2.44 -2.96 -12.07
N ARG A 96 -3.51 -3.74 -12.29
CA ARG A 96 -4.88 -3.22 -12.28
C ARG A 96 -5.38 -3.10 -10.85
N ILE A 97 -5.96 -1.95 -10.54
CA ILE A 97 -6.55 -1.65 -9.23
C ILE A 97 -8.07 -1.78 -9.33
N SER A 98 -8.69 -2.45 -8.36
CA SER A 98 -10.15 -2.60 -8.22
C SER A 98 -10.56 -2.74 -6.75
N GLU A 99 -11.80 -2.39 -6.43
CA GLU A 99 -12.44 -2.53 -5.10
C GLU A 99 -13.62 -3.51 -5.15
#